data_AF-A0A2E4I0B0-F1
#
_entry.id   AF-A0A2E4I0B0-F1
#
_cell.length_a   1.000
_cell.length_b   1.000
_cell.length_c   1.000
_cell.angle_alpha   90.00
_cell.angle_beta   90.00
_cell.angle_gamma   90.00
#
_symmetry.space_group_name_H-M   'P 1'
#
loop_
_entity.id
_entity.type
_entity.pdbx_description
1 polymer ?
#
loop_
_entity_poly.entity_id
_entity_poly.type
_entity_poly.pdbx_seq_one_letter_code
_entity_poly.pdbx_strand_id
1 'polypeptide(L)'
;MASQMTAEAVWLGFNTKSFSKLYFYFKAYVLCILMSLGGCATPDVVPSPRSLVVRSGARIPPQEDRVKEIDTWVRIQQENIRNDPTFWIIGKPSSEEIYPWDSLRISSDTAEVFAPSSVPEAWSVLSMYGHFHLMQKMGRLGEFLPEAIGQNGEEAEGYQLEKLILSRLSDAWLFGRSAYDISSYGPLDELLYAKENGYLEAFILTARSGDFQLEKDLWTEQNPGKTSEYEAWFLETFDRKPPGMREPG
;
A
#
# COMPACT_ATOMS: atom_id res chain seq x y z
N MET A 1 54.93 -8.38 -70.63
CA MET A 1 54.93 -9.33 -69.50
C MET A 1 53.48 -9.49 -69.07
N ALA A 2 52.71 -10.47 -69.54
CA ALA A 2 52.75 -11.89 -69.13
C ALA A 2 52.70 -12.00 -67.59
N SER A 3 51.77 -12.69 -66.93
CA SER A 3 50.84 -13.73 -67.34
C SER A 3 49.71 -13.82 -66.30
N GLN A 4 48.56 -14.31 -66.76
CA GLN A 4 47.43 -14.83 -66.00
C GLN A 4 47.87 -15.81 -64.89
N MET A 5 47.18 -15.76 -63.74
CA MET A 5 46.89 -16.96 -62.96
C MET A 5 45.40 -17.01 -62.65
N THR A 6 44.83 -18.11 -63.11
CA THR A 6 43.46 -18.60 -63.08
C THR A 6 43.09 -19.10 -61.68
N ALA A 7 41.89 -18.75 -61.20
CA ALA A 7 41.20 -19.53 -60.17
C ALA A 7 39.89 -20.04 -60.77
N GLU A 8 39.79 -21.37 -60.85
CA GLU A 8 38.70 -22.11 -61.45
C GLU A 8 37.37 -21.86 -60.74
N ALA A 9 36.32 -21.77 -61.57
CA ALA A 9 34.94 -21.83 -61.14
C ALA A 9 34.56 -23.27 -60.79
N VAL A 10 34.18 -23.52 -59.54
CA VAL A 10 33.35 -24.68 -59.18
C VAL A 10 31.90 -24.23 -59.17
N TRP A 11 31.18 -24.62 -60.22
CA TRP A 11 29.74 -24.52 -60.35
C TRP A 11 29.07 -25.53 -59.41
N LEU A 12 28.45 -25.03 -58.33
CA LEU A 12 27.34 -25.73 -57.69
C LEU A 12 26.06 -24.94 -58.02
N GLY A 13 25.32 -25.46 -59.00
CA GLY A 13 24.04 -24.91 -59.39
C GLY A 13 23.06 -24.92 -58.22
N PHE A 14 22.62 -23.73 -57.82
CA PHE A 14 21.47 -23.58 -56.93
C PHE A 14 20.31 -22.91 -57.66
N ASN A 15 19.21 -23.65 -57.65
CA ASN A 15 17.94 -23.45 -58.31
C ASN A 15 17.25 -22.16 -57.85
N THR A 16 16.99 -21.23 -58.78
CA THR A 16 16.47 -19.87 -58.54
C THR A 16 14.98 -19.77 -58.19
N LYS A 17 14.31 -20.88 -57.85
CA LYS A 17 12.86 -20.87 -57.55
C LYS A 17 12.48 -20.75 -56.08
N SER A 18 13.44 -20.67 -55.15
CA SER A 18 13.16 -20.68 -53.71
C SER A 18 13.31 -19.33 -52.99
N PHE A 19 13.40 -18.21 -53.72
CA PHE A 19 13.57 -16.89 -53.10
C PHE A 19 12.26 -16.07 -52.96
N SER A 20 11.18 -16.43 -53.67
CA SER A 20 9.93 -15.64 -53.62
C SER A 20 8.99 -16.00 -52.47
N LYS A 21 9.09 -17.21 -51.89
CA LYS A 21 8.24 -17.61 -50.75
C LYS A 21 8.75 -17.09 -49.40
N LEU A 22 10.06 -16.83 -49.26
CA LEU A 22 10.64 -16.38 -47.99
C LEU A 22 10.28 -14.91 -47.66
N TYR A 23 10.11 -14.07 -48.68
CA TYR A 23 9.72 -12.67 -48.51
C TYR A 23 8.24 -12.48 -48.12
N PHE A 24 7.38 -13.45 -48.43
CA PHE A 24 5.96 -13.40 -48.08
C PHE A 24 5.71 -13.77 -46.61
N TYR A 25 6.49 -14.70 -46.05
CA TYR A 25 6.39 -15.06 -44.63
C TYR A 25 6.97 -13.99 -43.69
N PHE A 26 7.98 -13.23 -44.13
CA PHE A 26 8.60 -12.19 -43.31
C PHE A 26 7.69 -10.96 -43.12
N LYS A 27 6.87 -10.60 -44.12
CA LYS A 27 5.88 -9.52 -44.00
C LYS A 27 4.65 -9.89 -43.15
N ALA A 28 4.29 -11.17 -43.09
CA ALA A 28 3.16 -11.64 -42.26
C ALA A 28 3.53 -11.72 -40.77
N TYR A 29 4.77 -12.06 -40.44
CA TYR A 29 5.21 -12.21 -39.05
C TYR A 29 5.41 -10.86 -38.34
N VAL A 30 5.88 -9.84 -39.05
CA VAL A 30 6.07 -8.48 -38.50
C VAL A 30 4.72 -7.79 -38.22
N LEU A 31 3.65 -8.13 -38.95
CA LEU A 31 2.32 -7.55 -38.72
C LEU A 31 1.61 -8.18 -37.51
N CYS A 32 1.86 -9.45 -37.18
CA CYS A 32 1.27 -10.12 -36.02
C CYS A 32 1.94 -9.74 -34.69
N ILE A 33 3.23 -9.36 -34.69
CA ILE A 33 3.94 -8.92 -33.47
C ILE A 33 3.53 -7.49 -33.05
N LEU A 34 2.99 -6.68 -33.97
CA LEU A 34 2.58 -5.31 -33.68
C LEU A 34 1.15 -5.16 -33.12
N MET A 35 0.35 -6.24 -33.09
CA MET A 35 -1.04 -6.19 -32.60
C MET A 35 -1.23 -6.67 -31.15
N SER A 36 -0.17 -7.11 -30.46
CA SER A 36 -0.25 -7.58 -29.07
C SER A 36 0.19 -6.56 -28.01
N LEU A 37 0.54 -5.33 -28.39
CA LEU A 37 1.00 -4.27 -27.46
C LEU A 37 0.02 -3.10 -27.30
N GLY A 38 -1.22 -3.27 -27.77
CA GLY A 38 -2.27 -2.26 -27.70
C GLY A 38 -3.39 -2.65 -26.75
N GLY A 39 -3.07 -3.18 -25.56
CA GLY A 39 -4.03 -3.09 -24.47
C GLY A 39 -4.21 -1.61 -24.17
N CYS A 40 -5.31 -1.01 -24.64
CA CYS A 40 -5.76 0.29 -24.15
C CYS A 40 -6.07 0.14 -22.67
N ALA A 41 -5.05 0.25 -21.82
CA ALA A 41 -5.25 0.66 -20.44
C ALA A 41 -5.76 2.09 -20.54
N THR A 42 -7.08 2.25 -20.51
CA THR A 42 -7.67 3.54 -20.14
C THR A 42 -7.02 3.92 -18.82
N PRO A 43 -6.33 5.06 -18.72
CA PRO A 43 -5.80 5.49 -17.43
C PRO A 43 -6.99 5.50 -16.48
N ASP A 44 -6.90 4.68 -15.42
CA ASP A 44 -7.97 4.62 -14.42
C ASP A 44 -7.96 5.99 -13.75
N VAL A 45 -8.93 6.84 -14.09
CA VAL A 45 -8.97 8.21 -13.62
C VAL A 45 -9.45 8.17 -12.18
N VAL A 46 -8.55 8.49 -11.25
CA VAL A 46 -8.90 8.63 -9.83
C VAL A 46 -10.03 9.67 -9.70
N PRO A 47 -11.18 9.31 -9.10
CA PRO A 47 -12.27 10.26 -8.90
C PRO A 47 -11.81 11.49 -8.09
N SER A 48 -12.45 12.63 -8.34
CA SER A 48 -12.15 13.85 -7.56
C SER A 48 -12.50 13.62 -6.08
N PRO A 49 -11.56 13.88 -5.16
CA PRO A 49 -11.74 13.52 -3.77
C PRO A 49 -12.71 14.46 -3.06
N ARG A 50 -13.61 13.91 -2.26
CA ARG A 50 -14.56 14.67 -1.42
C ARG A 50 -14.00 14.95 -0.03
N SER A 51 -14.43 16.07 0.56
CA SER A 51 -14.13 16.35 1.96
C SER A 51 -14.75 15.30 2.88
N LEU A 52 -13.98 14.87 3.87
CA LEU A 52 -14.45 13.96 4.91
C LEU A 52 -14.95 14.77 6.10
N VAL A 53 -16.04 14.32 6.70
CA VAL A 53 -16.69 14.97 7.84
C VAL A 53 -17.14 13.91 8.82
N VAL A 54 -16.73 14.04 10.08
CA VAL A 54 -17.21 13.20 11.19
C VAL A 54 -18.40 13.87 11.88
N ARG A 55 -19.04 13.16 12.81
CA ARG A 55 -20.27 13.60 13.49
C ARG A 55 -20.14 14.96 14.19
N SER A 56 -18.97 15.26 14.77
CA SER A 56 -18.68 16.56 15.40
C SER A 56 -18.60 17.73 14.41
N GLY A 57 -18.52 17.45 13.11
CA GLY A 57 -18.33 18.44 12.06
C GLY A 57 -16.87 18.69 11.70
N ALA A 58 -15.90 18.03 12.37
CA ALA A 58 -14.48 18.12 12.01
C ALA A 58 -14.24 17.61 10.59
N ARG A 59 -13.45 18.36 9.81
CA ARG A 59 -13.30 18.16 8.37
C ARG A 59 -11.86 17.88 7.97
N ILE A 60 -11.70 16.98 7.00
CA ILE A 60 -10.44 16.79 6.26
C ILE A 60 -10.71 17.16 4.81
N PRO A 61 -10.10 18.24 4.28
CA PRO A 61 -10.09 18.55 2.85
C PRO A 61 -8.92 17.83 2.16
N PRO A 62 -9.15 16.69 1.49
CA PRO A 62 -8.08 15.98 0.78
C PRO A 62 -7.53 16.81 -0.38
N GLN A 63 -6.21 16.75 -0.57
CA GLN A 63 -5.54 17.38 -1.71
C GLN A 63 -5.55 16.40 -2.90
N GLU A 64 -6.00 16.86 -4.07
CA GLU A 64 -6.16 16.00 -5.25
C GLU A 64 -4.86 15.33 -5.69
N ASP A 65 -3.75 16.09 -5.71
CA ASP A 65 -2.45 15.56 -6.11
C ASP A 65 -1.96 14.47 -5.14
N ARG A 66 -2.12 14.68 -3.83
CA ARG A 66 -1.81 13.67 -2.81
C ARG A 66 -2.63 12.40 -2.99
N VAL A 67 -3.93 12.51 -3.30
CA VAL A 67 -4.79 11.34 -3.51
C VAL A 67 -4.35 10.53 -4.74
N LYS A 68 -3.88 11.19 -5.80
CA LYS A 68 -3.31 10.52 -7.00
C LYS A 68 -1.98 9.83 -6.71
N GLU A 69 -1.12 10.46 -5.90
CA GLU A 69 0.12 9.82 -5.42
C GLU A 69 -0.20 8.57 -4.61
N ILE A 70 -1.24 8.64 -3.75
CA ILE A 70 -1.68 7.51 -2.95
C ILE A 70 -2.20 6.36 -3.82
N ASP A 71 -3.04 6.65 -4.81
CA ASP A 71 -3.56 5.66 -5.76
C ASP A 71 -2.46 4.80 -6.37
N THR A 72 -1.36 5.44 -6.79
CA THR A 72 -0.25 4.78 -7.48
C THR A 72 0.33 3.64 -6.65
N TRP A 73 0.67 3.91 -5.38
CA TRP A 73 1.29 2.89 -4.53
C TRP A 73 0.26 1.94 -3.91
N VAL A 74 -0.97 2.40 -3.62
CA VAL A 74 -2.05 1.53 -3.11
C VAL A 74 -2.38 0.44 -4.10
N ARG A 75 -2.50 0.75 -5.40
CA ARG A 75 -2.78 -0.27 -6.43
C ARG A 75 -1.67 -1.32 -6.53
N ILE A 76 -0.42 -0.89 -6.51
CA ILE A 76 0.74 -1.80 -6.53
C ILE A 76 0.70 -2.74 -5.32
N GLN A 77 0.42 -2.18 -4.14
CA GLN A 77 0.32 -2.95 -2.91
C GLN A 77 -0.81 -3.98 -2.96
N GLN A 78 -2.02 -3.58 -3.38
CA GLN A 78 -3.17 -4.48 -3.47
C GLN A 78 -2.98 -5.58 -4.51
N GLU A 79 -2.35 -5.25 -5.64
CA GLU A 79 -2.04 -6.21 -6.69
C GLU A 79 -1.03 -7.25 -6.20
N ASN A 80 -0.01 -6.82 -5.44
CA ASN A 80 0.94 -7.74 -4.83
C ASN A 80 0.25 -8.65 -3.80
N ILE A 81 -0.55 -8.09 -2.88
CA ILE A 81 -1.31 -8.87 -1.89
C ILE A 81 -2.20 -9.93 -2.55
N ARG A 82 -2.76 -9.62 -3.73
CA ARG A 82 -3.65 -10.52 -4.47
C ARG A 82 -2.91 -11.63 -5.22
N ASN A 83 -1.76 -11.32 -5.80
CA ASN A 83 -1.14 -12.16 -6.82
C ASN A 83 0.18 -12.80 -6.42
N ASP A 84 0.85 -12.32 -5.38
CA ASP A 84 2.11 -12.92 -4.91
C ASP A 84 1.83 -14.26 -4.21
N PRO A 85 2.28 -15.40 -4.75
CA PRO A 85 1.99 -16.71 -4.17
C PRO A 85 2.88 -17.05 -2.97
N THR A 86 3.84 -16.18 -2.61
CA THR A 86 4.83 -16.46 -1.55
C THR A 86 4.31 -16.23 -0.14
N PHE A 87 3.14 -15.62 0.01
CA PHE A 87 2.51 -15.35 1.29
C PHE A 87 0.98 -15.37 1.19
N TRP A 88 0.31 -15.37 2.33
CA TRP A 88 -1.15 -15.33 2.43
C TRP A 88 -1.62 -14.26 3.41
N ILE A 89 -2.54 -13.40 2.98
CA ILE A 89 -3.26 -12.48 3.87
C ILE A 89 -4.71 -12.94 3.98
N ILE A 90 -5.10 -13.43 5.17
CA ILE A 90 -6.41 -14.05 5.40
C ILE A 90 -7.29 -13.11 6.20
N GLY A 91 -8.49 -12.82 5.66
CA GLY A 91 -9.53 -12.07 6.34
C GLY A 91 -10.39 -12.94 7.22
N LYS A 92 -10.39 -12.66 8.52
CA LYS A 92 -11.34 -13.27 9.45
C LYS A 92 -12.54 -12.33 9.64
N PRO A 93 -13.77 -12.76 9.30
CA PRO A 93 -14.93 -11.88 9.44
C PRO A 93 -15.12 -11.50 10.91
N SER A 94 -15.38 -10.21 11.16
CA SER A 94 -15.76 -9.69 12.47
C SER A 94 -16.95 -8.74 12.34
N SER A 95 -17.83 -8.72 13.34
CA SER A 95 -18.88 -7.71 13.48
C SER A 95 -18.46 -6.53 14.35
N GLU A 96 -17.32 -6.63 15.02
CA GLU A 96 -16.79 -5.60 15.90
C GLU A 96 -15.86 -4.64 15.15
N GLU A 97 -15.83 -3.39 15.59
CA GLU A 97 -14.84 -2.42 15.15
C GLU A 97 -13.53 -2.63 15.90
N ILE A 98 -12.57 -3.26 15.24
CA ILE A 98 -11.29 -3.67 15.83
C ILE A 98 -10.15 -2.90 15.16
N TYR A 99 -9.18 -2.45 15.96
CA TYR A 99 -7.99 -1.79 15.43
C TYR A 99 -7.07 -2.77 14.68
N PRO A 100 -6.25 -2.29 13.74
CA PRO A 100 -5.38 -3.15 12.94
C PRO A 100 -4.50 -4.08 13.80
N TRP A 101 -3.85 -3.53 14.84
CA TRP A 101 -2.94 -4.26 15.74
C TRP A 101 -3.62 -5.34 16.58
N ASP A 102 -4.86 -5.11 17.04
CA ASP A 102 -5.60 -6.07 17.87
C ASP A 102 -5.94 -7.36 17.08
N SER A 103 -6.12 -7.21 15.76
CA SER A 103 -6.50 -8.29 14.85
C SER A 103 -5.34 -9.14 14.34
N LEU A 104 -4.12 -8.62 14.37
CA LEU A 104 -3.00 -9.21 13.65
C LEU A 104 -2.54 -10.52 14.30
N ARG A 105 -2.50 -11.60 13.51
CA ARG A 105 -1.85 -12.85 13.87
C ARG A 105 -0.96 -13.28 12.73
N ILE A 106 0.31 -13.59 13.00
CA ILE A 106 1.25 -14.03 11.95
C ILE A 106 1.78 -15.41 12.30
N SER A 107 1.66 -16.34 11.36
CA SER A 107 2.19 -17.69 11.43
C SER A 107 2.86 -18.04 10.10
N SER A 108 4.18 -18.30 10.15
CA SER A 108 5.00 -18.58 8.96
C SER A 108 4.87 -17.51 7.87
N ASP A 109 4.31 -17.89 6.71
CA ASP A 109 4.08 -17.09 5.51
C ASP A 109 2.66 -16.50 5.45
N THR A 110 1.92 -16.59 6.55
CA THR A 110 0.51 -16.20 6.61
C THR A 110 0.29 -15.13 7.67
N ALA A 111 -0.39 -14.04 7.30
CA ALA A 111 -0.95 -13.07 8.23
C ALA A 111 -2.48 -13.13 8.21
N GLU A 112 -3.07 -13.25 9.38
CA GLU A 112 -4.50 -13.10 9.59
C GLU A 112 -4.77 -11.69 10.12
N VAL A 113 -5.73 -11.00 9.52
CA VAL A 113 -6.27 -9.72 9.98
C VAL A 113 -7.80 -9.77 9.92
N PHE A 114 -8.49 -8.89 10.65
CA PHE A 114 -9.95 -8.89 10.64
C PHE A 114 -10.51 -8.21 9.39
N ALA A 115 -11.54 -8.83 8.81
CA ALA A 115 -12.37 -8.30 7.74
C ALA A 115 -13.69 -7.84 8.36
N PRO A 116 -13.91 -6.52 8.53
CA PRO A 116 -15.14 -6.03 9.14
C PRO A 116 -16.33 -6.29 8.22
N SER A 117 -17.36 -6.94 8.77
CA SER A 117 -18.58 -7.30 8.04
C SER A 117 -19.46 -6.08 7.77
N SER A 118 -19.34 -5.04 8.60
CA SER A 118 -20.07 -3.77 8.47
C SER A 118 -19.56 -2.89 7.33
N VAL A 119 -18.25 -2.96 7.04
CA VAL A 119 -17.58 -2.20 5.97
C VAL A 119 -16.57 -3.11 5.26
N PRO A 120 -17.02 -4.05 4.42
CA PRO A 120 -16.13 -5.03 3.78
C PRO A 120 -14.96 -4.39 3.02
N GLU A 121 -15.13 -3.19 2.47
CA GLU A 121 -14.11 -2.47 1.73
C GLU A 121 -12.91 -2.06 2.60
N ALA A 122 -13.11 -1.89 3.91
CA ALA A 122 -12.02 -1.60 4.86
C ALA A 122 -11.02 -2.76 4.95
N TRP A 123 -11.41 -3.97 4.54
CA TRP A 123 -10.50 -5.10 4.39
C TRP A 123 -9.30 -4.76 3.52
N SER A 124 -9.48 -3.99 2.43
CA SER A 124 -8.38 -3.61 1.55
C SER A 124 -7.27 -2.87 2.32
N VAL A 125 -7.62 -1.96 3.24
CA VAL A 125 -6.63 -1.23 4.03
C VAL A 125 -6.07 -2.07 5.17
N LEU A 126 -6.91 -2.88 5.82
CA LEU A 126 -6.49 -3.75 6.93
C LEU A 126 -5.56 -4.88 6.46
N SER A 127 -5.75 -5.42 5.26
CA SER A 127 -4.85 -6.41 4.67
C SER A 127 -3.43 -5.88 4.49
N MET A 128 -3.29 -4.57 4.22
CA MET A 128 -1.97 -3.92 4.08
C MET A 128 -1.22 -3.91 5.42
N TYR A 129 -1.92 -3.78 6.56
CA TYR A 129 -1.28 -3.88 7.88
C TYR A 129 -0.63 -5.25 8.08
N GLY A 130 -1.41 -6.32 7.83
CA GLY A 130 -0.90 -7.68 7.89
C GLY A 130 0.25 -7.91 6.91
N HIS A 131 0.11 -7.36 5.69
CA HIS A 131 1.15 -7.47 4.68
C HIS A 131 2.46 -6.81 5.10
N PHE A 132 2.46 -5.58 5.60
CA PHE A 132 3.69 -4.90 6.02
C PHE A 132 4.42 -5.66 7.13
N HIS A 133 3.71 -6.10 8.18
CA HIS A 133 4.34 -6.88 9.24
C HIS A 133 4.84 -8.26 8.77
N LEU A 134 4.15 -8.87 7.82
CA LEU A 134 4.60 -10.13 7.23
C LEU A 134 5.85 -9.94 6.37
N MET A 135 5.90 -8.88 5.56
CA MET A 135 7.07 -8.54 4.74
C MET A 135 8.29 -8.21 5.60
N GLN A 136 8.11 -7.58 6.76
CA GLN A 136 9.17 -7.43 7.74
C GLN A 136 9.74 -8.79 8.19
N LYS A 137 8.88 -9.74 8.58
CA LYS A 137 9.34 -11.09 8.96
C LYS A 137 10.01 -11.85 7.83
N MET A 138 9.62 -11.58 6.60
CA MET A 138 10.19 -12.21 5.40
C MET A 138 11.45 -11.48 4.89
N GLY A 139 11.86 -10.36 5.50
CA GLY A 139 13.02 -9.57 5.06
C GLY A 139 12.82 -8.87 3.71
N ARG A 140 11.56 -8.53 3.40
CA ARG A 140 11.13 -7.90 2.13
C ARG A 140 10.46 -6.54 2.34
N LEU A 141 10.52 -5.98 3.54
CA LEU A 141 9.78 -4.77 3.88
C LEU A 141 10.16 -3.58 2.98
N GLY A 142 11.45 -3.44 2.67
CA GLY A 142 11.95 -2.36 1.81
C GLY A 142 11.37 -2.33 0.38
N GLU A 143 10.81 -3.44 -0.11
CA GLU A 143 10.12 -3.49 -1.41
C GLU A 143 8.79 -2.71 -1.37
N PHE A 144 8.13 -2.67 -0.22
CA PHE A 144 6.74 -2.21 -0.07
C PHE A 144 6.61 -0.97 0.82
N LEU A 145 7.54 -0.79 1.74
CA LEU A 145 7.64 0.38 2.61
C LEU A 145 9.06 0.93 2.59
N PRO A 146 9.50 1.57 1.48
CA PRO A 146 10.87 2.04 1.33
C PRO A 146 11.29 3.05 2.42
N GLU A 147 10.35 3.84 2.93
CA GLU A 147 10.60 4.78 4.03
C GLU A 147 10.91 4.11 5.37
N ALA A 148 10.66 2.80 5.50
CA ALA A 148 11.13 2.02 6.64
C ALA A 148 12.61 1.67 6.54
N ILE A 149 13.27 1.88 5.40
CA ILE A 149 14.71 1.68 5.27
C ILE A 149 15.43 2.97 5.66
N GLY A 150 16.15 2.92 6.78
CA GLY A 150 16.96 4.03 7.27
C GLY A 150 18.11 4.40 6.32
N GLN A 151 18.74 5.55 6.56
CA GLN A 151 19.88 6.02 5.76
C GLN A 151 21.09 5.07 5.79
N ASN A 152 21.19 4.26 6.86
CA ASN A 152 22.20 3.22 7.04
C ASN A 152 21.82 1.88 6.37
N GLY A 153 20.65 1.78 5.75
CA GLY A 153 20.13 0.56 5.13
C GLY A 153 19.44 -0.39 6.10
N GLU A 154 19.26 -0.01 7.37
CA GLU A 154 18.57 -0.84 8.37
C GLU A 154 17.06 -0.62 8.30
N GLU A 155 16.29 -1.70 8.46
CA GLU A 155 14.83 -1.61 8.54
C GLU A 155 14.40 -0.99 9.88
N ALA A 156 13.39 -0.14 9.87
CA ALA A 156 12.77 0.38 11.06
C ALA A 156 12.12 -0.77 11.85
N GLU A 157 12.20 -0.68 13.17
CA GLU A 157 11.61 -1.67 14.08
C GLU A 157 10.78 -0.99 15.18
N GLY A 158 10.02 -1.82 15.92
CA GLY A 158 9.23 -1.39 17.07
C GLY A 158 8.31 -0.22 16.78
N TYR A 159 8.34 0.80 17.63
CA TYR A 159 7.50 1.98 17.51
C TYR A 159 7.69 2.76 16.19
N GLN A 160 8.93 2.85 15.68
CA GLN A 160 9.17 3.61 14.43
C GLN A 160 8.54 2.91 13.23
N LEU A 161 8.65 1.58 13.15
CA LEU A 161 7.96 0.82 12.13
C LEU A 161 6.44 0.98 12.23
N GLU A 162 5.89 0.84 13.44
CA GLU A 162 4.46 0.97 13.67
C GLU A 162 3.94 2.33 13.20
N LYS A 163 4.67 3.41 13.51
CA LYS A 163 4.33 4.77 13.06
C LYS A 163 4.29 4.88 11.54
N LEU A 164 5.27 4.29 10.84
CA LEU A 164 5.33 4.31 9.38
C LEU A 164 4.18 3.50 8.77
N ILE A 165 3.93 2.29 9.28
CA ILE A 165 2.83 1.43 8.83
C ILE A 165 1.48 2.14 9.02
N LEU A 166 1.20 2.64 10.21
CA LEU A 166 -0.08 3.30 10.51
C LEU A 166 -0.24 4.63 9.75
N SER A 167 0.86 5.35 9.50
CA SER A 167 0.87 6.49 8.59
C SER A 167 0.45 6.08 7.17
N ARG A 168 0.98 4.97 6.66
CA ARG A 168 0.65 4.42 5.34
C ARG A 168 -0.80 3.94 5.25
N LEU A 169 -1.30 3.28 6.29
CA LEU A 169 -2.71 2.89 6.39
C LEU A 169 -3.65 4.09 6.36
N SER A 170 -3.32 5.13 7.12
CA SER A 170 -4.06 6.38 7.14
C SER A 170 -4.18 7.01 5.74
N ASP A 171 -3.09 7.00 4.96
CA ASP A 171 -3.12 7.47 3.57
C ASP A 171 -4.03 6.63 2.68
N ALA A 172 -3.91 5.29 2.76
CA ALA A 172 -4.78 4.40 1.99
C ALA A 172 -6.27 4.59 2.36
N TRP A 173 -6.55 4.82 3.64
CA TRP A 173 -7.90 5.09 4.11
C TRP A 173 -8.42 6.45 3.63
N LEU A 174 -7.59 7.49 3.65
CA LEU A 174 -7.92 8.80 3.06
C LEU A 174 -8.32 8.65 1.58
N PHE A 175 -7.54 7.90 0.80
CA PHE A 175 -7.83 7.62 -0.60
C PHE A 175 -9.17 6.91 -0.78
N GLY A 176 -9.40 5.81 -0.06
CA GLY A 176 -10.65 5.06 -0.16
C GLY A 176 -11.87 5.88 0.25
N ARG A 177 -11.78 6.61 1.37
CA ARG A 177 -12.87 7.46 1.89
C ARG A 177 -13.17 8.64 1.00
N SER A 178 -12.15 9.29 0.46
CA SER A 178 -12.33 10.53 -0.30
C SER A 178 -12.61 10.31 -1.79
N ALA A 179 -11.97 9.35 -2.44
CA ALA A 179 -12.14 9.12 -3.88
C ALA A 179 -13.29 8.14 -4.18
N TYR A 180 -13.55 7.16 -3.30
CA TYR A 180 -14.52 6.07 -3.57
C TYR A 180 -15.70 6.03 -2.61
N ASP A 181 -15.83 7.00 -1.70
CA ASP A 181 -16.91 7.09 -0.73
C ASP A 181 -17.11 5.80 0.10
N ILE A 182 -15.99 5.15 0.47
CA ILE A 182 -16.05 3.99 1.36
C ILE A 182 -16.74 4.40 2.66
N SER A 183 -17.59 3.51 3.20
CA SER A 183 -18.30 3.75 4.45
C SER A 183 -17.35 3.97 5.64
N SER A 184 -17.82 4.66 6.66
CA SER A 184 -17.03 4.97 7.86
C SER A 184 -16.68 3.69 8.61
N TYR A 185 -15.42 3.52 8.97
CA TYR A 185 -14.97 2.46 9.86
C TYR A 185 -14.18 3.11 11.00
N GLY A 186 -14.75 3.08 12.21
CA GLY A 186 -14.31 3.89 13.35
C GLY A 186 -12.79 3.87 13.58
N PRO A 187 -12.15 2.70 13.72
CA PRO A 187 -10.72 2.59 13.96
C PRO A 187 -9.83 3.28 12.90
N LEU A 188 -10.19 3.17 11.62
CA LEU A 188 -9.42 3.79 10.54
C LEU A 188 -9.72 5.28 10.39
N ASP A 189 -10.96 5.71 10.66
CA ASP A 189 -11.30 7.15 10.73
C ASP A 189 -10.55 7.84 11.87
N GLU A 190 -10.48 7.22 13.05
CA GLU A 190 -9.73 7.78 14.19
C GLU A 190 -8.24 7.90 13.89
N LEU A 191 -7.65 6.86 13.30
CA LEU A 191 -6.26 6.88 12.83
C LEU A 191 -6.05 8.00 11.79
N LEU A 192 -6.96 8.14 10.84
CA LEU A 192 -6.89 9.14 9.79
C LEU A 192 -6.91 10.55 10.36
N TYR A 193 -7.92 10.88 11.16
CA TYR A 193 -8.03 12.21 11.76
C TYR A 193 -6.86 12.51 12.71
N ALA A 194 -6.37 11.52 13.46
CA ALA A 194 -5.20 11.71 14.31
C ALA A 194 -3.97 12.10 13.46
N LYS A 195 -3.73 11.42 12.34
CA LYS A 195 -2.63 11.77 11.43
C LYS A 195 -2.79 13.16 10.83
N GLU A 196 -3.96 13.47 10.27
CA GLU A 196 -4.20 14.75 9.59
C GLU A 196 -4.11 15.97 10.53
N ASN A 197 -4.29 15.77 11.83
CA ASN A 197 -4.19 16.81 12.85
C ASN A 197 -2.86 16.78 13.64
N GLY A 198 -1.88 15.96 13.23
CA GLY A 198 -0.56 15.91 13.86
C GLY A 198 -0.51 15.15 15.19
N TYR A 199 -1.54 14.35 15.49
CA TYR A 199 -1.67 13.55 16.71
C TYR A 199 -1.36 12.06 16.51
N LEU A 200 -0.75 11.64 15.38
CA LEU A 200 -0.46 10.22 15.12
C LEU A 200 0.38 9.57 16.24
N GLU A 201 1.42 10.25 16.72
CA GLU A 201 2.29 9.74 17.78
C GLU A 201 1.53 9.61 19.11
N ALA A 202 0.80 10.66 19.50
CA ALA A 202 -0.04 10.65 20.69
C ALA A 202 -1.09 9.54 20.64
N PHE A 203 -1.69 9.32 19.46
CA PHE A 203 -2.67 8.27 19.22
C PHE A 203 -2.07 6.87 19.45
N ILE A 204 -0.93 6.56 18.83
CA ILE A 204 -0.27 5.25 18.98
C ILE A 204 0.17 5.01 20.43
N LEU A 205 0.84 5.99 21.04
CA LEU A 205 1.40 5.87 22.39
C LEU A 205 0.32 5.83 23.47
N THR A 206 -0.87 6.38 23.20
CA THR A 206 -2.04 6.26 24.07
C THR A 206 -2.72 4.91 23.88
N ALA A 207 -2.96 4.50 22.63
CA ALA A 207 -3.64 3.25 22.30
C ALA A 207 -2.86 2.01 22.72
N ARG A 208 -1.54 2.06 22.58
CA ARG A 208 -0.62 0.91 22.72
C ARG A 208 0.45 1.16 23.77
N SER A 209 0.09 1.82 24.88
CA SER A 209 1.07 2.14 25.92
C SER A 209 1.73 0.91 26.54
N GLY A 210 1.06 -0.26 26.53
CA GLY A 210 1.66 -1.51 26.99
C GLY A 210 2.78 -2.03 26.10
N ASP A 211 2.70 -1.77 24.78
CA ASP A 211 3.70 -2.22 23.81
C ASP A 211 4.88 -1.23 23.69
N PHE A 212 4.61 0.06 23.91
CA PHE A 212 5.55 1.17 23.66
C PHE A 212 5.72 2.08 24.89
N GLN A 213 5.81 1.50 26.08
CA GLN A 213 5.85 2.27 27.33
C GLN A 213 7.08 3.19 27.40
N LEU A 214 8.25 2.72 26.96
CA LEU A 214 9.48 3.51 26.97
C LEU A 214 9.36 4.72 26.04
N GLU A 215 8.84 4.51 24.82
CA GLU A 215 8.64 5.56 23.84
C GLU A 215 7.58 6.56 24.30
N LYS A 216 6.54 6.10 25.00
CA LYS A 216 5.53 6.96 25.62
C LYS A 216 6.14 7.89 26.66
N ASP A 217 6.98 7.35 27.55
CA ASP A 217 7.62 8.13 28.61
C ASP A 217 8.54 9.20 28.00
N LEU A 218 9.39 8.80 27.05
CA LEU A 218 10.28 9.72 26.33
C LEU A 218 9.52 10.80 25.56
N TRP A 219 8.46 10.43 24.84
CA TRP A 219 7.67 11.39 24.09
C TRP A 219 6.96 12.39 25.01
N THR A 220 6.45 11.93 26.16
CA THR A 220 5.78 12.79 27.15
C THR A 220 6.75 13.79 27.77
N GLU A 221 7.98 13.37 28.06
CA GLU A 221 9.04 14.27 28.54
C GLU A 221 9.41 15.33 27.50
N GLN A 222 9.53 14.92 26.24
CA GLN A 222 9.89 15.82 25.12
C GLN A 222 8.74 16.74 24.69
N ASN A 223 7.49 16.37 24.97
CA ASN A 223 6.30 17.09 24.53
C ASN A 223 5.35 17.43 25.70
N PRO A 224 5.76 18.28 26.66
CA PRO A 224 4.92 18.62 27.81
C PRO A 224 3.54 19.16 27.40
N GLY A 225 2.48 18.56 27.93
CA GLY A 225 1.09 18.97 27.69
C GLY A 225 0.45 18.42 26.40
N LYS A 226 1.22 17.81 25.49
CA LYS A 226 0.66 17.26 24.24
C LYS A 226 -0.29 16.09 24.45
N THR A 227 -0.11 15.30 25.50
CA THR A 227 -1.04 14.23 25.88
C THR A 227 -2.43 14.79 26.18
N SER A 228 -2.52 15.82 27.02
CA SER A 228 -3.79 16.44 27.39
C SER A 228 -4.44 17.20 26.23
N GLU A 229 -3.64 17.84 25.38
CA GLU A 229 -4.12 18.47 24.14
C GLU A 229 -4.75 17.44 23.21
N TYR A 230 -4.08 16.31 22.98
CA TYR A 230 -4.59 15.20 22.19
C TYR A 230 -5.88 14.62 22.77
N GLU A 231 -5.93 14.34 24.08
CA GLU A 231 -7.11 13.79 24.74
C GLU A 231 -8.33 14.71 24.60
N ALA A 232 -8.13 16.01 24.82
CA ALA A 232 -9.19 17.01 24.68
C ALA A 232 -9.67 17.10 23.22
N TRP A 233 -8.75 17.17 22.26
CA TRP A 233 -9.07 17.18 20.83
C TRP A 233 -9.83 15.92 20.41
N PHE A 234 -9.41 14.75 20.89
CA PHE A 234 -10.04 13.47 20.53
C PHE A 234 -11.47 13.42 21.06
N LEU A 235 -11.67 13.83 22.31
CA LEU A 235 -12.99 13.90 22.94
C LEU A 235 -13.92 14.86 22.17
N GLU A 236 -13.44 16.04 21.80
CA GLU A 236 -14.21 17.01 21.00
C GLU A 236 -14.55 16.45 19.61
N THR A 237 -13.59 15.76 18.98
CA THR A 237 -13.74 15.27 17.59
C THR A 237 -14.65 14.05 17.50
N PHE A 238 -14.56 13.11 18.45
CA PHE A 238 -15.23 11.80 18.37
C PHE A 238 -16.30 11.58 19.44
N ASP A 239 -16.49 12.52 20.37
CA ASP A 239 -17.44 12.40 21.50
C ASP A 239 -17.20 11.12 22.33
N ARG A 240 -15.93 10.70 22.42
CA ARG A 240 -15.50 9.53 23.20
C ARG A 240 -14.02 9.63 23.57
N LYS A 241 -13.61 8.86 24.59
CA LYS A 241 -12.19 8.77 24.97
C LYS A 241 -11.34 8.09 23.88
N PRO A 242 -10.05 8.45 23.76
CA PRO A 242 -9.13 7.81 22.83
C PRO A 242 -8.96 6.30 23.12
N PRO A 243 -8.56 5.50 22.13
CA PRO A 243 -8.17 4.10 22.36
C PRO A 243 -7.15 3.99 23.50
N GLY A 244 -7.19 2.89 24.25
CA GLY A 244 -6.35 2.68 25.43
C GLY A 244 -6.86 3.36 26.71
N MET A 245 -7.83 4.28 26.61
CA MET A 245 -8.46 4.96 27.76
C MET A 245 -9.96 4.69 27.90
N ARG A 246 -10.51 3.81 27.05
CA ARG A 246 -11.92 3.41 27.09
C ARG A 246 -12.09 2.36 28.18
N GLU A 247 -13.20 2.42 28.90
CA GLU A 247 -13.56 1.33 29.82
C GLU A 247 -13.84 0.06 29.00
N PRO A 248 -13.42 -1.13 29.47
CA PRO A 248 -13.86 -2.37 28.87
C PRO A 248 -15.39 -2.46 29.01
N GLY A 249 -16.08 -2.54 27.87
CA GLY A 249 -17.53 -2.71 27.81
C GLY A 249 -18.00 -4.09 28.26
#